data_AF-A0A2S2P753-F1
#
_entry.id   AF-A0A2S2P753-F1
#
_cell.length_a   1.000
_cell.length_b   1.000
_cell.length_c   1.000
_cell.angle_alpha   90.00
_cell.angle_beta   90.00
_cell.angle_gamma   90.00
#
_symmetry.space_group_name_H-M   'P 1'
#
loop_
_entity.id
_entity.type
_entity.pdbx_description
1 polymer ?
#
loop_
_entity_poly.entity_id
_entity_poly.type
_entity_poly.pdbx_seq_one_letter_code
_entity_poly.pdbx_strand_id
1 'polypeptide(L)'
;MMRNKINYASDLLLNDLSYTGIKERCVWNDLISFTVTDNFSVDIMHDMLEGVCKFDIGLILKLMIFDFNYFSIETLNNRIEAFNYGSLDIRSRPTLLSSENLRRQGLMSASEMLCFTRYLG
;
A
#
# COMPACT_ATOMS: atom_id res chain seq x y z
N MET A 1 1.01 -16.04 10.53
CA MET A 1 1.16 -16.27 11.98
C MET A 1 2.19 -15.26 12.49
N MET A 2 1.91 -14.52 13.56
CA MET A 2 2.91 -13.61 14.14
C MET A 2 4.05 -14.40 14.80
N ARG A 3 5.29 -13.95 14.60
CA ARG A 3 6.45 -14.53 15.28
C ARG A 3 6.50 -14.06 16.74
N ASN A 4 6.91 -14.96 17.64
CA ASN A 4 7.20 -14.70 19.04
C ASN A 4 8.68 -15.02 19.31
N LYS A 5 9.18 -14.72 20.51
CA LYS A 5 10.59 -14.93 20.86
C LYS A 5 11.07 -16.37 20.67
N ILE A 6 10.19 -17.35 20.91
CA ILE A 6 10.51 -18.77 20.81
C ILE A 6 10.66 -19.19 19.35
N ASN A 7 9.63 -18.94 18.52
CA ASN A 7 9.66 -19.34 17.12
C ASN A 7 10.74 -18.57 16.33
N TYR A 8 10.99 -17.30 16.66
CA TYR A 8 12.07 -16.52 16.06
C TYR A 8 13.45 -17.14 16.34
N ALA A 9 13.69 -17.58 17.57
CA ALA A 9 14.94 -18.26 17.92
C ALA A 9 15.06 -19.63 17.23
N SER A 10 13.98 -20.40 17.15
CA SER A 10 13.95 -21.67 16.43
C SER A 10 14.22 -21.50 14.94
N ASP A 11 13.61 -20.50 14.31
CA ASP A 11 13.79 -20.17 12.89
C ASP A 11 15.24 -19.75 12.59
N LEU A 12 15.85 -18.95 13.47
CA LEU A 12 17.27 -18.57 13.37
C LEU A 12 18.21 -19.78 13.43
N LEU A 13 17.90 -20.76 14.29
CA LEU A 13 18.69 -21.99 14.40
C LEU A 13 18.51 -22.90 13.18
N LEU A 14 17.32 -22.89 12.55
CA LEU A 14 17.04 -23.65 11.34
C LEU A 14 17.88 -23.18 10.15
N ASN A 15 18.18 -21.87 10.09
CA ASN A 15 19.01 -21.23 9.05
C ASN A 15 18.57 -21.54 7.60
N ASP A 16 17.26 -21.70 7.41
CA ASP A 16 16.64 -21.89 6.09
C ASP A 16 15.88 -20.63 5.71
N LEU A 17 16.49 -19.80 4.85
CA LEU A 17 15.91 -18.55 4.38
C LEU A 17 14.60 -18.78 3.61
N SER A 18 14.53 -19.82 2.79
CA SER A 18 13.39 -20.08 1.90
C SER A 18 12.17 -20.51 2.71
N TYR A 19 12.39 -21.25 3.79
CA TYR A 19 11.31 -21.72 4.67
C TYR A 19 10.94 -20.68 5.74
N THR A 20 11.92 -20.10 6.42
CA THR A 20 11.69 -19.23 7.58
C THR A 20 11.58 -17.76 7.22
N GLY A 21 12.14 -17.32 6.09
CA GLY A 21 12.26 -15.90 5.74
C GLY A 21 13.20 -15.10 6.64
N ILE A 22 13.96 -15.74 7.53
CA ILE A 22 14.91 -15.07 8.43
C ILE A 22 16.34 -15.36 7.96
N LYS A 23 17.05 -14.31 7.59
CA LYS A 23 18.46 -14.41 7.17
C LYS A 23 19.43 -14.41 8.34
N GLU A 24 19.17 -13.57 9.34
CA GLU A 24 20.06 -13.34 10.46
C GLU A 24 19.33 -12.72 11.66
N ARG A 25 20.01 -12.68 12.81
CA ARG A 25 19.50 -12.07 14.03
C ARG A 25 19.38 -10.56 13.84
N CYS A 26 18.22 -9.99 14.19
CA CYS A 26 17.99 -8.55 14.15
C CYS A 26 18.91 -7.85 15.16
N VAL A 27 19.79 -6.97 14.67
CA VAL A 27 20.77 -6.21 15.49
C VAL A 27 20.09 -5.34 16.55
N TRP A 28 18.87 -4.88 16.28
CA TRP A 28 18.11 -4.03 17.19
C TRP A 28 17.62 -4.76 18.45
N ASN A 29 17.65 -6.10 18.46
CA ASN A 29 17.33 -6.88 19.66
C ASN A 29 18.34 -6.68 20.81
N ASP A 30 19.48 -6.04 20.56
CA ASP A 30 20.45 -5.69 21.60
C ASP A 30 20.06 -4.42 22.38
N LEU A 31 19.08 -3.64 21.90
CA LEU A 31 18.55 -2.50 22.63
C LEU A 31 17.62 -2.95 23.75
N ILE A 32 17.77 -2.36 24.94
CA ILE A 32 16.97 -2.68 26.14
C ILE A 32 15.47 -2.50 25.89
N SER A 33 15.08 -1.51 25.09
CA SER A 33 13.69 -1.14 24.84
C SER A 33 13.12 -1.66 23.53
N PHE A 34 13.84 -2.51 22.79
CA PHE A 34 13.37 -3.03 21.51
C PHE A 34 13.55 -4.53 21.40
N THR A 35 12.54 -5.20 20.88
CA THR A 35 12.62 -6.60 20.47
C THR A 35 11.74 -6.80 19.25
N VAL A 36 12.29 -7.38 18.19
CA VAL A 36 11.64 -7.52 16.87
C VAL A 36 10.33 -8.29 16.90
N THR A 37 10.12 -9.15 17.89
CA THR A 37 8.90 -9.96 18.04
C THR A 37 7.81 -9.26 18.86
N ASP A 38 8.17 -8.23 19.63
CA ASP A 38 7.24 -7.48 20.47
C ASP A 38 6.89 -6.11 19.87
N ASN A 39 7.79 -5.55 19.06
CA ASN A 39 7.68 -4.21 18.50
C ASN A 39 7.34 -4.28 17.02
N PHE A 40 6.08 -4.57 16.72
CA PHE A 40 5.56 -4.49 15.36
C PHE A 40 5.24 -3.02 15.00
N SER A 41 5.60 -2.63 13.79
CA SER A 41 5.14 -1.38 13.18
C SER A 41 4.12 -1.71 12.12
N VAL A 42 3.03 -0.95 12.08
CA VAL A 42 2.13 -0.94 10.93
C VAL A 42 2.84 -0.21 9.80
N ASP A 43 2.82 -0.78 8.59
CA ASP A 43 3.34 -0.12 7.41
C ASP A 43 2.17 0.53 6.68
N ILE A 44 1.97 1.83 6.88
CA ILE A 44 0.86 2.55 6.23
C ILE A 44 0.93 2.44 4.70
N MET A 45 2.13 2.36 4.11
CA MET A 45 2.26 2.24 2.67
C MET A 45 1.77 0.88 2.18
N HIS A 46 2.16 -0.21 2.85
CA HIS A 46 1.72 -1.54 2.44
C HIS A 46 0.32 -1.90 2.94
N ASP A 47 0.02 -1.70 4.22
CA ASP A 47 -1.23 -2.13 4.84
C ASP A 47 -2.41 -1.26 4.40
N MET A 48 -2.25 0.06 4.38
CA MET A 48 -3.33 0.99 4.01
C MET A 48 -3.32 1.30 2.52
N LEU A 49 -2.21 1.80 1.97
CA LEU A 49 -2.22 2.39 0.63
C LEU A 49 -2.23 1.33 -0.47
N GLU A 50 -1.37 0.32 -0.38
CA GLU A 50 -1.35 -0.82 -1.31
C GLU A 50 -2.34 -1.93 -0.95
N GLY A 51 -2.71 -2.00 0.34
CA GLY A 51 -3.74 -2.89 0.85
C GLY A 51 -5.12 -2.26 0.71
N VAL A 52 -5.67 -1.75 1.83
CA VAL A 52 -7.09 -1.34 1.94
C VAL A 52 -7.54 -0.35 0.87
N CYS A 53 -6.85 0.80 0.74
CA CYS A 53 -7.23 1.88 -0.16
C CYS A 53 -7.30 1.40 -1.61
N LYS A 54 -6.36 0.54 -2.03
CA LYS A 54 -6.33 0.00 -3.39
C LYS A 54 -7.61 -0.76 -3.75
N PHE A 55 -8.18 -1.52 -2.82
CA PHE A 55 -9.42 -2.26 -3.06
C PHE A 55 -10.65 -1.37 -2.94
N ASP A 56 -10.75 -0.60 -1.85
CA ASP A 56 -11.96 0.15 -1.53
C ASP A 56 -12.17 1.31 -2.50
N ILE A 57 -11.12 2.08 -2.78
CA ILE A 57 -11.20 3.20 -3.73
C ILE A 57 -11.47 2.67 -5.13
N GLY A 58 -10.84 1.57 -5.54
CA GLY A 58 -11.11 0.92 -6.81
C GLY A 58 -12.57 0.51 -6.96
N LEU A 59 -13.16 -0.08 -5.92
CA LEU A 59 -14.57 -0.48 -5.90
C LEU A 59 -15.49 0.74 -5.95
N ILE A 60 -15.25 1.76 -5.13
CA ILE A 60 -16.04 3.00 -5.12
C ILE A 60 -16.04 3.64 -6.52
N LEU A 61 -14.88 3.81 -7.13
CA LEU A 61 -14.77 4.36 -8.47
C LEU A 61 -15.53 3.52 -9.50
N LYS A 62 -15.42 2.19 -9.42
CA LYS A 62 -16.16 1.29 -10.31
C LYS A 62 -17.67 1.49 -10.19
N LEU A 63 -18.20 1.55 -8.96
CA LEU A 63 -19.62 1.77 -8.71
C LEU A 63 -20.07 3.14 -9.25
N MET A 64 -19.31 4.20 -8.95
CA MET A 64 -19.65 5.57 -9.39
C MET A 64 -19.63 5.72 -10.92
N ILE A 65 -18.69 5.07 -11.59
CA ILE A 65 -18.50 5.19 -13.04
C ILE A 65 -19.45 4.29 -13.82
N PHE A 66 -19.55 3.00 -13.46
CA PHE A 66 -20.23 2.01 -14.30
C PHE A 66 -21.67 1.74 -13.86
N ASP A 67 -21.92 1.72 -12.55
CA ASP A 67 -23.24 1.35 -12.04
C ASP A 67 -24.12 2.59 -11.86
N PHE A 68 -23.59 3.64 -11.24
CA PHE A 68 -24.32 4.89 -11.03
C PHE A 68 -24.18 5.90 -12.17
N ASN A 69 -23.15 5.76 -13.01
CA ASN A 69 -22.88 6.67 -14.14
C ASN A 69 -22.78 8.15 -13.73
N TYR A 70 -22.18 8.45 -12.58
CA TYR A 70 -22.01 9.83 -12.11
C TYR A 70 -20.98 10.61 -12.93
N PHE A 71 -19.95 9.95 -13.43
CA PHE A 71 -18.93 10.53 -14.31
C PHE A 71 -18.22 9.44 -15.12
N SER A 72 -17.52 9.81 -16.18
CA SER A 72 -16.75 8.89 -17.02
C SER A 72 -15.29 8.77 -16.55
N ILE A 73 -14.62 7.65 -16.90
CA ILE A 73 -13.17 7.49 -16.69
C ILE A 73 -12.39 8.66 -17.29
N GLU A 74 -12.76 9.10 -18.49
CA GLU A 74 -12.13 10.25 -19.16
C GLU A 74 -12.24 11.52 -18.34
N THR A 75 -13.41 11.79 -17.75
CA THR A 75 -13.63 12.95 -16.88
C THR A 75 -12.69 12.92 -15.67
N LEU A 76 -12.54 11.75 -15.04
CA LEU A 76 -11.65 11.59 -13.90
C LEU A 76 -10.17 11.74 -14.31
N ASN A 77 -9.75 11.13 -15.41
CA ASN A 77 -8.39 11.25 -15.93
C ASN A 77 -8.02 12.68 -16.28
N ASN A 78 -8.93 13.42 -16.93
CA ASN A 78 -8.74 14.84 -17.24
C ASN A 78 -8.58 15.67 -15.98
N ARG A 79 -9.33 15.37 -14.91
CA ARG A 79 -9.16 16.02 -13.59
C ARG A 79 -7.83 15.67 -12.96
N ILE A 80 -7.43 14.40 -12.97
CA ILE A 80 -6.12 13.96 -12.45
C ILE A 80 -4.99 14.70 -13.16
N GLU A 81 -5.08 14.90 -14.47
CA GLU A 81 -4.04 15.57 -15.24
C GLU A 81 -4.01 17.09 -15.02
N ALA A 82 -5.19 17.73 -14.96
CA ALA A 82 -5.30 19.18 -14.81
C ALA A 82 -5.15 19.69 -13.37
N PHE A 83 -5.21 18.81 -12.36
CA PHE A 83 -5.14 19.20 -10.96
C PHE A 83 -3.74 19.73 -10.59
N ASN A 84 -3.72 20.81 -9.79
CA ASN A 84 -2.48 21.40 -9.30
C ASN A 84 -2.03 20.73 -8.00
N TYR A 85 -1.17 19.72 -8.09
CA TYR A 85 -0.60 19.00 -6.93
C TYR A 85 0.46 19.78 -6.14
N GLY A 86 0.87 20.96 -6.62
CA GLY A 86 1.98 21.71 -6.05
C GLY A 86 3.33 20.99 -6.18
N SER A 87 4.39 21.59 -5.64
CA SER A 87 5.77 21.11 -5.82
C SER A 87 6.09 19.80 -5.09
N LEU A 88 5.32 19.46 -4.05
CA LEU A 88 5.57 18.29 -3.21
C LEU A 88 4.99 17.01 -3.82
N ASP A 89 3.71 17.05 -4.21
CA ASP A 89 2.97 15.85 -4.62
C ASP A 89 2.98 15.61 -6.14
N ILE A 90 3.47 16.56 -6.95
CA ILE A 90 3.54 16.42 -8.42
C ILE A 90 4.35 15.19 -8.87
N ARG A 91 5.35 14.77 -8.10
CA ARG A 91 6.17 13.58 -8.39
C ARG A 91 5.43 12.27 -8.13
N SER A 92 4.41 12.32 -7.28
CA SER A 92 3.54 11.20 -6.94
C SER A 92 2.14 11.39 -7.51
N ARG A 93 2.04 12.10 -8.64
CA ARG A 93 0.77 12.31 -9.34
C ARG A 93 0.10 10.96 -9.62
N PRO A 94 -1.20 10.79 -9.33
CA PRO A 94 -1.91 9.54 -9.60
C PRO A 94 -1.81 9.13 -11.07
N THR A 95 -1.74 7.83 -11.30
CA THR A 95 -1.75 7.26 -12.66
C THR A 95 -3.12 7.45 -13.30
N LEU A 96 -3.11 7.60 -14.63
CA LEU A 96 -4.35 7.60 -15.40
C LEU A 96 -4.98 6.20 -15.34
N LEU A 97 -6.29 6.19 -15.10
CA LEU A 97 -7.07 4.98 -14.95
C LEU A 97 -7.53 4.47 -16.31
N SER A 98 -7.44 3.16 -16.51
CA SER A 98 -8.10 2.48 -17.62
C SER A 98 -9.22 1.59 -17.09
N SER A 99 -10.15 1.22 -17.97
CA SER A 99 -11.22 0.27 -17.63
C SER A 99 -10.64 -1.10 -17.22
N GLU A 100 -9.48 -1.48 -17.76
CA GLU A 100 -8.77 -2.69 -17.34
C GLU A 100 -8.12 -2.55 -15.96
N ASN A 101 -7.50 -1.40 -15.66
CA ASN A 101 -6.84 -1.13 -14.38
C ASN A 101 -7.86 -1.17 -13.22
N LEU A 102 -9.05 -0.59 -13.43
CA LEU A 102 -10.17 -0.65 -12.48
C LEU A 102 -10.69 -2.08 -12.27
N ARG A 103 -10.55 -2.97 -13.26
CA ARG A 103 -10.98 -4.39 -13.16
C ARG A 103 -9.93 -5.29 -12.52
N ARG A 104 -8.64 -5.02 -12.76
CA ARG A 104 -7.51 -5.84 -12.30
C ARG A 104 -6.98 -5.44 -10.92
N GLN A 105 -7.57 -4.45 -10.27
CA GLN A 105 -7.19 -3.95 -8.94
C GLN A 105 -5.75 -3.39 -8.85
N GLY A 106 -5.01 -3.31 -9.96
CA GLY A 106 -3.70 -2.64 -10.04
C GLY A 106 -3.86 -1.20 -10.44
N LEU A 107 -4.17 -0.32 -9.47
CA LEU A 107 -4.42 1.10 -9.75
C LEU A 107 -3.11 1.90 -9.82
N MET A 108 -2.34 1.92 -8.74
CA MET A 108 -1.21 2.82 -8.56
C MET A 108 -0.31 2.35 -7.40
N SER A 109 0.89 2.91 -7.28
CA SER A 109 1.80 2.69 -6.17
C SER A 109 1.30 3.31 -4.86
N ALA A 110 1.90 2.96 -3.71
CA ALA A 110 1.55 3.55 -2.42
C ALA A 110 1.57 5.09 -2.42
N SER A 111 2.62 5.70 -2.98
CA SER A 111 2.77 7.17 -2.97
C SER A 111 1.75 7.85 -3.87
N GLU A 112 1.45 7.26 -5.03
CA GLU A 112 0.39 7.72 -5.92
C GLU A 112 -1.00 7.55 -5.29
N MET A 113 -1.26 6.44 -4.58
CA MET A 113 -2.51 6.24 -3.83
C MET A 113 -2.67 7.24 -2.70
N LEU A 114 -1.59 7.57 -1.99
CA LEU A 114 -1.61 8.60 -0.95
C LEU A 114 -1.97 9.96 -1.54
N CYS A 115 -1.34 10.32 -2.66
CA CYS A 115 -1.66 11.54 -3.38
C CYS A 115 -3.12 11.54 -3.85
N PHE A 116 -3.57 10.44 -4.45
CA PHE A 116 -4.93 10.29 -4.94
C PHE A 116 -5.95 10.45 -3.82
N THR A 117 -5.84 9.67 -2.74
CA THR A 117 -6.76 9.72 -1.59
C THR A 117 -6.75 11.05 -0.85
N ARG A 118 -5.62 11.76 -0.83
CA ARG A 118 -5.52 13.11 -0.23
C ARG A 118 -6.34 14.15 -0.99
N TYR A 119 -6.40 14.04 -2.32
CA TYR A 119 -7.06 15.02 -3.19
C TYR A 119 -8.37 14.50 -3.83
N LEU A 120 -8.83 13.31 -3.44
CA LEU A 120 -10.09 12.74 -3.90
C LEU A 120 -11.26 13.41 -3.17
N GLY A 121 -11.70 14.57 -3.67
CA GLY A 121 -12.79 15.41 -3.15
C GLY A 121 -13.05 16.62 -4.05
#